data_AF-A0A7S1FIA2-F1
#
_entry.id   AF-A0A7S1FIA2-F1
#
_cell.length_a   1.000
_cell.length_b   1.000
_cell.length_c   1.000
_cell.angle_alpha   90.00
_cell.angle_beta   90.00
_cell.angle_gamma   90.00
#
_symmetry.space_group_name_H-M   'P 1'
#
loop_
_entity.id
_entity.type
_entity.pdbx_description
1 polymer ?
#
loop_
_entity_poly.entity_id
_entity_poly.type
_entity_poly.pdbx_seq_one_letter_code
_entity_poly.pdbx_strand_id
1 'polypeptide(L)'
;SSRIFLKSVQPPINLATLMQAMWSRFLLIGTACVQTSAWNVRTAGNSDKFLGNLQPEVAAHMLVEVEKDWQEQVGAFVACNSSVSAASAACSSLSLAFEKSCTEVVNVAVKASKGDPSVVREYWSDVCGELSHDEPHKKQCQLLASVIDAKMSLYAPENREMFNAAEVCKFFFDELSVSEKTRAHEELATRRDVAAKAAAEKAAAEKAAAEKA
;
A
#
# COMPACT_ATOMS: atom_id res chain seq x y z
N SER A 1 56.01 1.42 -16.06
CA SER A 1 55.25 0.16 -16.14
C SER A 1 53.97 0.34 -15.33
N SER A 2 52.96 1.05 -15.84
CA SER A 2 51.90 0.55 -16.75
C SER A 2 50.88 -0.35 -16.07
N ARG A 3 49.71 0.20 -15.71
CA ARG A 3 48.41 -0.18 -16.30
C ARG A 3 47.27 0.68 -15.75
N ILE A 4 46.79 1.55 -16.64
CA ILE A 4 45.49 2.21 -16.63
C ILE A 4 44.43 1.13 -16.91
N PHE A 5 43.40 0.99 -16.06
CA PHE A 5 42.21 0.22 -16.39
C PHE A 5 41.09 1.17 -16.81
N LEU A 6 40.61 0.96 -18.03
CA LEU A 6 39.57 1.72 -18.71
C LEU A 6 38.17 1.41 -18.16
N LYS A 7 37.32 2.43 -18.28
CA LYS A 7 35.85 2.52 -18.08
C LYS A 7 35.04 1.25 -18.39
N SER A 8 33.96 1.07 -17.63
CA SER A 8 32.68 0.56 -18.16
C SER A 8 31.57 1.55 -17.82
N VAL A 9 31.15 2.32 -18.81
CA VAL A 9 29.95 3.16 -18.80
C VAL A 9 28.80 2.25 -19.24
N GLN A 10 27.82 2.00 -18.36
CA GLN A 10 26.59 1.30 -18.74
C GLN A 10 25.67 2.22 -19.55
N PRO A 11 25.06 1.75 -20.65
CA PRO A 11 24.08 2.52 -21.42
C PRO A 11 22.73 2.61 -20.67
N PRO A 12 21.90 3.63 -20.95
CA PRO A 12 20.59 3.79 -20.32
C PRO A 12 19.62 2.69 -20.74
N ILE A 13 19.03 2.03 -19.75
CA ILE A 13 17.99 1.02 -19.93
C ILE A 13 16.72 1.74 -20.42
N ASN A 14 16.24 1.35 -21.59
CA ASN A 14 15.05 1.93 -22.23
C ASN A 14 13.78 1.32 -21.62
N LEU A 15 12.98 2.15 -20.93
CA LEU A 15 11.73 1.80 -20.24
C LEU A 15 10.65 1.19 -21.16
N ALA A 16 10.76 1.35 -22.48
CA ALA A 16 9.81 0.80 -23.44
C ALA A 16 9.82 -0.75 -23.53
N THR A 17 10.90 -1.40 -23.07
CA THR A 17 11.09 -2.86 -23.22
C THR A 17 10.43 -3.68 -22.10
N LEU A 18 10.07 -3.06 -20.97
CA LEU A 18 9.45 -3.76 -19.83
C LEU A 18 7.93 -3.93 -19.97
N MET A 19 7.26 -3.11 -20.79
CA MET A 19 5.79 -3.16 -20.94
C MET A 19 5.29 -4.30 -21.86
N GLN A 20 6.15 -4.92 -22.67
CA GLN A 20 5.71 -5.94 -23.64
C GLN A 20 5.64 -7.38 -23.10
N ALA A 21 6.21 -7.65 -21.92
CA ALA A 21 6.27 -9.03 -21.40
C ALA A 21 5.06 -9.45 -20.53
N MET A 22 4.19 -8.51 -20.13
CA MET A 22 3.08 -8.81 -19.21
C MET A 22 1.74 -9.14 -19.88
N TRP A 23 1.65 -9.11 -21.21
CA TRP A 23 0.36 -9.21 -21.92
C TRP A 23 0.11 -10.54 -22.63
N SER A 24 0.98 -11.55 -22.48
CA SER A 24 0.91 -12.81 -23.25
C SER A 24 0.74 -14.08 -22.41
N ARG A 25 0.03 -14.01 -21.27
CA ARG A 25 -0.28 -15.20 -20.46
C ARG A 25 -1.76 -15.38 -20.08
N PHE A 26 -2.68 -14.77 -20.82
CA PHE A 26 -4.13 -14.85 -20.54
C PHE A 26 -4.95 -15.63 -21.57
N LEU A 27 -4.35 -16.58 -22.29
CA LEU A 27 -5.12 -17.51 -23.13
C LEU A 27 -4.75 -18.96 -22.81
N LEU A 28 -5.81 -19.76 -22.62
CA LEU A 28 -5.87 -21.21 -22.34
C LEU A 28 -5.72 -21.50 -20.83
N ILE A 29 -6.80 -21.80 -20.09
CA ILE A 29 -7.40 -23.14 -19.99
C ILE A 29 -8.92 -23.02 -19.75
N GLY A 30 -9.71 -23.66 -20.61
CA GLY A 30 -11.05 -24.12 -20.30
C GLY A 30 -11.07 -25.65 -20.29
N THR A 31 -11.69 -26.27 -19.29
CA THR A 31 -12.66 -27.38 -19.41
C THR A 31 -13.05 -27.98 -18.04
N ALA A 32 -14.36 -27.95 -17.77
CA ALA A 32 -15.24 -28.87 -17.06
C ALA A 32 -14.79 -29.64 -15.80
N CYS A 33 -15.55 -29.44 -14.71
CA CYS A 33 -16.05 -30.56 -13.90
C CYS A 33 -17.45 -30.23 -13.34
N VAL A 34 -18.45 -31.01 -13.75
CA VAL A 34 -19.81 -31.03 -13.19
C VAL A 34 -19.80 -32.01 -12.01
N GLN A 35 -20.17 -31.55 -10.81
CA GLN A 35 -20.62 -32.42 -9.74
C GLN A 35 -21.82 -31.77 -9.02
N THR A 36 -22.94 -32.48 -9.03
CA THR A 36 -24.15 -32.15 -8.27
C THR A 36 -24.09 -32.82 -6.91
N SER A 37 -24.00 -32.04 -5.84
CA SER A 37 -24.42 -32.47 -4.50
C SER A 37 -25.42 -31.44 -3.99
N ALA A 38 -26.58 -31.91 -3.51
CA ALA A 38 -27.62 -31.07 -2.96
C ALA A 38 -27.17 -30.49 -1.62
N TRP A 39 -26.97 -29.16 -1.56
CA TRP A 39 -26.77 -28.42 -0.31
C TRP A 39 -28.09 -27.78 0.10
N ASN A 40 -28.40 -27.92 1.38
CA ASN A 40 -29.57 -27.32 2.03
C ASN A 40 -29.60 -25.80 1.80
N VAL A 41 -30.71 -25.31 1.24
CA VAL A 41 -30.99 -23.88 1.12
C VAL A 41 -31.30 -23.34 2.51
N ARG A 42 -30.28 -22.77 3.16
CA ARG A 42 -30.49 -21.66 4.10
C ARG A 42 -30.61 -20.40 3.26
N THR A 43 -31.76 -19.74 3.33
CA THR A 43 -31.94 -18.39 2.80
C THR A 43 -31.12 -17.42 3.65
N ALA A 44 -29.83 -17.31 3.36
CA ALA A 44 -29.03 -16.12 3.60
C ALA A 44 -29.06 -15.28 2.32
N GLY A 45 -28.98 -13.95 2.47
CA GLY A 45 -29.16 -12.99 1.39
C GLY A 45 -28.27 -13.24 0.17
N ASN A 46 -28.70 -12.72 -0.97
CA ASN A 46 -28.12 -12.91 -2.29
C ASN A 46 -26.71 -12.28 -2.48
N SER A 47 -25.96 -11.99 -1.40
CA SER A 47 -24.61 -11.38 -1.39
C SER A 47 -23.49 -12.40 -1.65
N ASP A 48 -23.64 -13.66 -1.19
CA ASP A 48 -22.61 -14.70 -1.33
C ASP A 48 -22.19 -14.96 -2.80
N LYS A 49 -23.13 -14.85 -3.75
CA LYS A 49 -22.84 -15.08 -5.18
C LYS A 49 -22.05 -13.95 -5.82
N PHE A 50 -22.19 -12.73 -5.31
CA PHE A 50 -21.48 -11.57 -5.85
C PHE A 50 -20.05 -11.51 -5.31
N LEU A 51 -19.85 -11.78 -4.01
CA LEU A 51 -18.54 -11.84 -3.38
C LEU A 51 -17.71 -13.04 -3.82
N GLY A 52 -18.35 -14.19 -4.07
CA GLY A 52 -17.69 -15.35 -4.68
C GLY A 52 -17.08 -15.06 -6.07
N ASN A 53 -17.48 -13.95 -6.71
CA ASN A 53 -16.93 -13.49 -7.98
C ASN A 53 -15.84 -12.41 -7.83
N LEU A 54 -15.63 -11.86 -6.62
CA LEU A 54 -14.68 -10.78 -6.35
C LEU A 54 -13.31 -11.22 -5.80
N GLN A 55 -13.10 -12.52 -5.56
CA GLN A 55 -11.80 -13.10 -5.15
C GLN A 55 -11.06 -12.29 -4.06
N PRO A 56 -11.65 -12.13 -2.85
CA PRO A 56 -11.09 -11.29 -1.79
C PRO A 56 -9.67 -11.70 -1.36
N GLU A 57 -9.35 -13.00 -1.35
CA GLU A 57 -7.99 -13.51 -1.08
C GLU A 57 -6.95 -12.97 -2.08
N VAL A 58 -7.27 -13.05 -3.38
CA VAL A 58 -6.38 -12.56 -4.44
C VAL A 58 -6.23 -11.05 -4.35
N ALA A 59 -7.34 -10.34 -4.09
CA ALA A 59 -7.33 -8.90 -3.87
C ALA A 59 -6.46 -8.51 -2.67
N ALA A 60 -6.54 -9.23 -1.56
CA ALA A 60 -5.74 -9.00 -0.36
C ALA A 60 -4.24 -9.13 -0.64
N HIS A 61 -3.83 -10.21 -1.31
CA HIS A 61 -2.42 -10.41 -1.68
C HIS A 61 -1.90 -9.33 -2.63
N MET A 62 -2.70 -8.91 -3.61
CA MET A 62 -2.31 -7.81 -4.51
C MET A 62 -2.26 -6.47 -3.78
N LEU A 63 -3.20 -6.23 -2.87
CA LEU A 63 -3.27 -5.00 -2.08
C LEU A 63 -2.02 -4.83 -1.22
N VAL A 64 -1.47 -5.91 -0.64
CA VAL A 64 -0.21 -5.86 0.12
C VAL A 64 0.93 -5.29 -0.72
N GLU A 65 1.07 -5.71 -1.98
CA GLU A 65 2.13 -5.18 -2.86
C GLU A 65 1.90 -3.71 -3.19
N VAL A 66 0.65 -3.32 -3.43
CA VAL A 66 0.27 -1.92 -3.66
C VAL A 66 0.51 -1.05 -2.40
N GLU A 67 0.21 -1.58 -1.22
CA GLU A 67 0.40 -0.88 0.05
C GLU A 67 1.88 -0.64 0.37
N LYS A 68 2.78 -1.54 -0.04
CA LYS A 68 4.23 -1.32 0.07
C LYS A 68 4.68 -0.15 -0.81
N ASP A 69 4.26 -0.12 -2.07
CA ASP A 69 4.56 1.01 -2.97
C ASP A 69 4.03 2.33 -2.40
N TRP A 70 2.83 2.30 -1.82
CA TRP A 70 2.24 3.45 -1.14
C TRP A 70 3.06 3.91 0.07
N GLN A 71 3.53 2.98 0.91
CA GLN A 71 4.39 3.29 2.05
C GLN A 71 5.72 3.92 1.60
N GLU A 72 6.33 3.42 0.52
CA GLU A 72 7.54 4.01 -0.04
C GLU A 72 7.30 5.45 -0.53
N GLN A 73 6.19 5.70 -1.22
CA GLN A 73 5.82 7.02 -1.72
C GLN A 73 5.53 8.01 -0.58
N VAL A 74 4.82 7.57 0.45
CA VAL A 74 4.54 8.36 1.66
C VAL A 74 5.82 8.66 2.42
N GLY A 75 6.70 7.67 2.62
CA GLY A 75 8.00 7.85 3.27
C GLY A 75 8.89 8.83 2.52
N ALA A 76 8.98 8.71 1.19
CA ALA A 76 9.71 9.65 0.34
C ALA A 76 9.12 11.06 0.43
N PHE A 77 7.79 11.19 0.45
CA PHE A 77 7.12 12.47 0.61
C PHE A 77 7.43 13.12 1.96
N VAL A 78 7.34 12.37 3.05
CA VAL A 78 7.63 12.85 4.41
C VAL A 78 9.10 13.28 4.54
N ALA A 79 10.04 12.48 4.03
CA ALA A 79 11.46 12.80 4.03
C ALA A 79 11.76 14.07 3.20
N CYS A 80 11.16 14.18 2.01
CA CYS A 80 11.27 15.36 1.15
C CYS A 80 10.75 16.60 1.89
N ASN A 81 9.53 16.55 2.41
CA ASN A 81 8.88 17.67 3.09
C ASN A 81 9.65 18.13 4.35
N SER A 82 10.31 17.21 5.05
CA SER A 82 11.12 17.52 6.23
C SER A 82 12.49 18.16 5.90
N SER A 83 12.97 18.01 4.67
CA SER A 83 14.32 18.44 4.25
C SER A 83 14.35 19.80 3.57
N VAL A 84 13.21 20.32 3.10
CA VAL A 84 13.11 21.62 2.43
C VAL A 84 12.36 22.61 3.32
N SER A 85 12.89 23.82 3.51
CA SER A 85 12.27 24.87 4.34
C SER A 85 10.93 25.43 3.82
N ALA A 86 10.47 24.93 2.67
CA ALA A 86 9.11 25.12 2.16
C ALA A 86 8.78 23.88 1.32
N ALA A 87 7.65 23.23 1.61
CA ALA A 87 7.11 22.10 0.85
C ALA A 87 7.03 22.47 -0.64
N SER A 88 8.10 22.15 -1.38
CA SER A 88 8.22 22.55 -2.77
C SER A 88 7.31 21.67 -3.64
N ALA A 89 6.80 22.24 -4.74
CA ALA A 89 6.03 21.51 -5.75
C ALA A 89 6.75 20.23 -6.26
N ALA A 90 8.05 20.10 -6.03
CA ALA A 90 8.82 18.88 -6.34
C ALA A 90 8.38 17.68 -5.48
N CYS A 91 8.09 17.87 -4.18
CA CYS A 91 7.64 16.78 -3.32
C CYS A 91 6.20 16.34 -3.66
N SER A 92 5.36 17.25 -4.17
CA SER A 92 3.97 16.96 -4.55
C SER A 92 3.84 15.94 -5.68
N SER A 93 4.89 15.74 -6.49
CA SER A 93 4.90 14.70 -7.52
C SER A 93 4.84 13.28 -6.94
N LEU A 94 5.28 13.09 -5.69
CA LEU A 94 5.26 11.81 -5.00
C LEU A 94 3.85 11.44 -4.52
N SER A 95 3.02 12.42 -4.13
CA SER A 95 1.63 12.16 -3.77
C SER A 95 0.79 11.80 -5.00
N LEU A 96 1.12 12.32 -6.19
CA LEU A 96 0.37 12.05 -7.42
C LEU A 96 0.39 10.56 -7.82
N ALA A 97 1.53 9.87 -7.65
CA ALA A 97 1.62 8.45 -7.94
C ALA A 97 0.72 7.63 -7.02
N PHE A 98 0.73 7.95 -5.73
CA PHE A 98 -0.13 7.35 -4.73
C PHE A 98 -1.60 7.61 -5.06
N GLU A 99 -1.95 8.88 -5.27
CA GLU A 99 -3.32 9.31 -5.52
C GLU A 99 -3.91 8.58 -6.72
N LYS A 100 -3.12 8.42 -7.79
CA LYS A 100 -3.54 7.68 -8.98
C LYS A 100 -3.80 6.20 -8.66
N SER A 101 -2.84 5.52 -8.03
CA SER A 101 -2.94 4.09 -7.70
C SER A 101 -4.11 3.81 -6.76
N CYS A 102 -4.23 4.57 -5.66
CA CYS A 102 -5.36 4.48 -4.75
C CYS A 102 -6.69 4.75 -5.46
N THR A 103 -6.76 5.78 -6.30
CA THR A 103 -7.99 6.14 -7.02
C THR A 103 -8.46 4.99 -7.94
N GLU A 104 -7.52 4.28 -8.57
CA GLU A 104 -7.85 3.11 -9.40
C GLU A 104 -8.42 1.96 -8.53
N VAL A 105 -7.73 1.59 -7.44
CA VAL A 105 -8.18 0.54 -6.51
C VAL A 105 -9.57 0.83 -5.95
N VAL A 106 -9.77 2.05 -5.44
CA VAL A 106 -11.03 2.49 -4.84
C VAL A 106 -12.15 2.51 -5.88
N ASN A 107 -11.90 3.06 -7.08
CA ASN A 107 -12.91 3.10 -8.14
C ASN A 107 -13.32 1.70 -8.59
N VAL A 108 -12.37 0.77 -8.72
CA VAL A 108 -12.67 -0.61 -9.11
C VAL A 108 -13.56 -1.26 -8.07
N ALA A 109 -13.23 -1.13 -6.77
CA ALA A 109 -14.04 -1.68 -5.69
C ALA A 109 -15.47 -1.12 -5.69
N VAL A 110 -15.63 0.21 -5.75
CA VAL A 110 -16.95 0.87 -5.73
C VAL A 110 -17.78 0.50 -6.97
N LYS A 111 -17.17 0.51 -8.17
CA LYS A 111 -17.87 0.17 -9.42
C LYS A 111 -18.23 -1.29 -9.51
N ALA A 112 -17.35 -2.19 -9.09
CA ALA A 112 -17.62 -3.62 -9.05
C ALA A 112 -18.84 -3.88 -8.18
N SER A 113 -18.88 -3.28 -6.98
CA SER A 113 -20.01 -3.31 -6.04
C SER A 113 -21.24 -2.51 -6.49
N LYS A 114 -21.27 -2.03 -7.74
CA LYS A 114 -22.37 -1.25 -8.34
C LYS A 114 -22.74 0.02 -7.58
N GLY A 115 -21.83 0.53 -6.76
CA GLY A 115 -22.03 1.67 -5.87
C GLY A 115 -22.80 1.34 -4.58
N ASP A 116 -23.16 0.08 -4.31
CA ASP A 116 -23.89 -0.29 -3.09
C ASP A 116 -22.94 -0.22 -1.86
N PRO A 117 -23.21 0.68 -0.89
CA PRO A 117 -22.33 0.84 0.28
C PRO A 117 -22.30 -0.38 1.19
N SER A 118 -23.37 -1.19 1.23
CA SER A 118 -23.36 -2.44 2.00
C SER A 118 -22.40 -3.46 1.40
N VAL A 119 -22.42 -3.60 0.07
CA VAL A 119 -21.55 -4.52 -0.67
C VAL A 119 -20.09 -4.05 -0.65
N VAL A 120 -19.83 -2.73 -0.73
CA VAL A 120 -18.47 -2.19 -0.58
C VAL A 120 -17.91 -2.50 0.81
N ARG A 121 -18.69 -2.29 1.88
CA ARG A 121 -18.26 -2.65 3.25
C ARG A 121 -17.96 -4.13 3.40
N GLU A 122 -18.84 -4.99 2.90
CA GLU A 122 -18.68 -6.44 2.99
C GLU A 122 -17.41 -6.87 2.24
N TYR A 123 -17.20 -6.38 1.01
CA TYR A 123 -16.00 -6.65 0.23
C TYR A 123 -14.71 -6.24 0.96
N TRP A 124 -14.64 -5.02 1.49
CA TRP A 124 -13.44 -4.57 2.21
C TRP A 124 -13.26 -5.28 3.55
N SER A 125 -14.34 -5.65 4.23
CA SER A 125 -14.29 -6.48 5.43
C SER A 125 -13.64 -7.83 5.14
N ASP A 126 -14.03 -8.47 4.03
CA ASP A 126 -13.46 -9.75 3.61
C ASP A 126 -11.99 -9.61 3.21
N VAL A 127 -11.66 -8.64 2.33
CA VAL A 127 -10.28 -8.38 1.88
C VAL A 127 -9.34 -8.12 3.06
N CYS A 128 -9.73 -7.25 4.00
CA CYS A 128 -8.91 -6.98 5.18
C CYS A 128 -8.90 -8.15 6.17
N GLY A 129 -9.93 -9.01 6.15
CA GLY A 129 -10.02 -10.23 6.94
C GLY A 129 -8.99 -11.28 6.53
N GLU A 130 -8.72 -11.41 5.23
CA GLU A 130 -7.69 -12.32 4.69
C GLU A 130 -6.26 -11.96 5.17
N LEU A 131 -6.06 -10.72 5.63
CA LEU A 131 -4.80 -10.21 6.18
C LEU A 131 -4.67 -10.46 7.70
N SER A 132 -5.44 -11.39 8.29
CA SER A 132 -5.46 -11.63 9.75
C SER A 132 -4.10 -11.99 10.37
N HIS A 133 -3.15 -12.45 9.56
CA HIS A 133 -1.79 -12.83 9.96
C HIS A 133 -0.76 -11.71 9.76
N ASP A 134 -1.14 -10.60 9.12
CA ASP A 134 -0.30 -9.45 8.81
C ASP A 134 -0.94 -8.17 9.36
N GLU A 135 -0.75 -7.96 10.68
CA GLU A 135 -1.40 -6.86 11.41
C GLU A 135 -1.09 -5.45 10.86
N PRO A 136 0.14 -5.11 10.43
CA PRO A 136 0.40 -3.81 9.79
C PRO A 136 -0.46 -3.56 8.54
N HIS A 137 -0.46 -4.49 7.58
CA HIS A 137 -1.22 -4.34 6.33
C HIS A 137 -2.73 -4.39 6.60
N LYS A 138 -3.18 -5.26 7.51
CA LYS A 138 -4.58 -5.30 7.94
C LYS A 138 -5.08 -3.96 8.48
N LYS A 139 -4.30 -3.29 9.34
CA LYS A 139 -4.68 -1.98 9.89
C LYS A 139 -4.76 -0.91 8.79
N GLN A 140 -3.82 -0.92 7.85
CA GLN A 140 -3.81 -0.01 6.71
C GLN A 140 -5.02 -0.25 5.79
N CYS A 141 -5.31 -1.51 5.47
CA CYS A 141 -6.50 -1.91 4.72
C CYS A 141 -7.79 -1.46 5.42
N GLN A 142 -7.90 -1.66 6.74
CA GLN A 142 -9.07 -1.21 7.52
C GLN A 142 -9.21 0.31 7.55
N LEU A 143 -8.11 1.05 7.62
CA LEU A 143 -8.12 2.50 7.49
C LEU A 143 -8.66 2.92 6.11
N LEU A 144 -8.16 2.32 5.02
CA LEU A 144 -8.67 2.56 3.68
C LEU A 144 -10.17 2.26 3.57
N ALA A 145 -10.62 1.10 4.07
CA ALA A 145 -12.02 0.70 4.09
C ALA A 145 -12.89 1.73 4.82
N SER A 146 -12.44 2.22 5.98
CA SER A 146 -13.16 3.20 6.78
C SER A 146 -13.30 4.55 6.07
N VAL A 147 -12.25 5.02 5.37
CA VAL A 147 -12.32 6.31 4.66
C VAL A 147 -13.19 6.24 3.41
N ILE A 148 -13.23 5.08 2.74
CA ILE A 148 -14.17 4.83 1.64
C ILE A 148 -15.59 4.87 2.18
N ASP A 149 -15.90 4.09 3.22
CA ASP A 149 -17.25 3.99 3.77
C ASP A 149 -17.80 5.34 4.24
N ALA A 150 -16.96 6.13 4.93
CA ALA A 150 -17.33 7.46 5.42
C ALA A 150 -17.67 8.47 4.30
N LYS A 151 -17.22 8.22 3.07
CA LYS A 151 -17.43 9.12 1.92
C LYS A 151 -18.50 8.61 0.96
N MET A 152 -19.00 7.39 1.15
CA MET A 152 -20.12 6.87 0.35
C MET A 152 -21.44 7.50 0.79
N SER A 153 -22.30 7.80 -0.18
CA SER A 153 -23.69 8.13 0.10
C SER A 153 -24.50 6.84 0.32
N LEU A 154 -25.71 6.98 0.86
CA LEU A 154 -26.63 5.86 1.01
C LEU A 154 -27.27 5.44 -0.34
N TYR A 155 -27.10 6.23 -1.40
CA TYR A 155 -27.71 6.01 -2.71
C TYR A 155 -26.70 5.43 -3.71
N ALA A 156 -26.87 4.15 -4.05
CA ALA A 156 -25.96 3.44 -4.96
C ALA A 156 -25.72 4.13 -6.33
N PRO A 157 -26.72 4.78 -6.98
CA PRO A 157 -26.47 5.53 -8.21
C PRO A 157 -25.46 6.67 -8.06
N GLU A 158 -25.55 7.43 -6.97
CA GLU A 158 -24.60 8.52 -6.69
C GLU A 158 -23.18 7.98 -6.50
N ASN A 159 -23.03 6.88 -5.77
CA ASN A 159 -21.73 6.25 -5.60
C ASN A 159 -21.16 5.68 -6.92
N ARG A 160 -22.00 5.13 -7.79
CA ARG A 160 -21.54 4.57 -9.07
C ARG A 160 -21.04 5.65 -10.03
N GLU A 161 -21.70 6.81 -10.05
CA GLU A 161 -21.52 7.82 -11.08
C GLU A 161 -20.71 9.04 -10.60
N MET A 162 -20.78 9.35 -9.31
CA MET A 162 -20.27 10.60 -8.74
C MET A 162 -19.32 10.40 -7.56
N PHE A 163 -18.97 9.15 -7.18
CA PHE A 163 -18.06 8.90 -6.07
C PHE A 163 -16.67 9.49 -6.35
N ASN A 164 -16.23 10.38 -5.46
CA ASN A 164 -14.96 11.09 -5.61
C ASN A 164 -13.80 10.30 -4.96
N ALA A 165 -13.37 9.23 -5.63
CA ALA A 165 -12.25 8.41 -5.16
C ALA A 165 -10.96 9.22 -4.98
N ALA A 166 -10.73 10.27 -5.77
CA ALA A 166 -9.54 11.12 -5.65
C ALA A 166 -9.50 11.88 -4.31
N GLU A 167 -10.65 12.40 -3.83
CA GLU A 167 -10.72 13.06 -2.53
C GLU A 167 -10.51 12.07 -1.38
N VAL A 168 -11.09 10.88 -1.46
CA VAL A 168 -10.86 9.79 -0.50
C VAL A 168 -9.38 9.46 -0.39
N CYS A 169 -8.72 9.28 -1.54
CA CYS A 169 -7.31 8.93 -1.59
C CYS A 169 -6.39 10.06 -1.10
N LYS A 170 -6.72 11.33 -1.34
CA LYS A 170 -6.00 12.45 -0.73
C LYS A 170 -6.08 12.42 0.79
N PHE A 171 -7.29 12.23 1.32
CA PHE A 171 -7.48 12.11 2.77
C PHE A 171 -6.70 10.92 3.35
N PHE A 172 -6.75 9.77 2.66
CA PHE A 172 -5.99 8.59 3.08
C PHE A 172 -4.46 8.83 3.05
N PHE A 173 -3.94 9.51 2.03
CA PHE A 173 -2.53 9.89 1.95
C PHE A 173 -2.10 10.79 3.11
N ASP A 174 -2.94 11.75 3.49
CA ASP A 174 -2.67 12.65 4.60
C ASP A 174 -2.58 11.87 5.93
N GLU A 175 -3.51 10.94 6.18
CA GLU A 175 -3.49 10.06 7.36
C GLU A 175 -2.23 9.19 7.41
N LEU A 176 -1.86 8.56 6.28
CA LEU A 176 -0.61 7.78 6.19
C LEU A 176 0.61 8.66 6.42
N SER A 177 0.62 9.88 5.89
CA SER A 177 1.71 10.84 6.07
C SER A 177 1.88 11.27 7.53
N VAL A 178 0.79 11.39 8.29
CA VAL A 178 0.84 11.66 9.74
C VAL A 178 1.41 10.47 10.50
N SER A 179 0.97 9.25 10.17
CA SER A 179 1.49 8.02 10.77
C SER A 179 3.00 7.87 10.51
N GLU A 180 3.42 8.10 9.27
CA GLU A 180 4.82 7.98 8.85
C GLU A 180 5.73 9.03 9.49
N LYS A 181 5.26 10.28 9.63
CA LYS A 181 5.99 11.32 10.37
C LYS A 181 6.23 10.90 11.82
N THR A 182 5.21 10.33 12.46
CA THR A 182 5.32 9.83 13.84
C THR A 182 6.37 8.71 13.93
N ARG A 183 6.28 7.71 13.04
CA ARG A 183 7.26 6.61 12.96
C ARG A 183 8.68 7.10 12.74
N ALA A 184 8.88 8.02 11.78
CA ALA A 184 10.19 8.59 11.48
C ALA A 184 10.78 9.36 12.67
N HIS A 185 9.96 10.10 13.42
CA HIS A 185 10.40 10.80 14.62
C HIS A 185 10.83 9.84 15.75
N GLU A 186 10.05 8.78 15.99
CA GLU A 186 10.37 7.73 16.97
C GLU A 186 11.64 6.96 16.60
N GLU A 187 11.83 6.66 15.32
CA GLU A 187 13.03 6.00 14.83
C GLU A 187 14.27 6.87 15.03
N LEU A 188 14.18 8.17 14.75
CA LEU A 188 15.28 9.12 14.99
C LEU A 188 15.62 9.23 16.48
N ALA A 189 14.63 9.26 17.36
CA ALA A 189 14.85 9.26 18.81
C ALA A 189 15.58 7.99 19.25
N THR A 190 15.11 6.82 18.80
CA THR A 190 15.72 5.52 19.09
C THR A 190 17.16 5.44 18.59
N ARG A 191 17.43 5.89 17.36
CA ARG A 191 18.78 5.92 16.78
C ARG A 191 19.72 6.81 17.58
N ARG A 192 19.26 7.97 18.06
CA ARG A 192 20.05 8.88 18.91
C ARG A 192 20.38 8.23 20.25
N ASP A 193 19.41 7.56 20.87
CA ASP A 193 19.62 6.89 22.16
C ASP A 193 20.62 5.72 22.04
N VAL A 194 20.49 4.91 20.98
CA VAL A 194 21.42 3.81 20.70
C VAL A 194 22.83 4.36 20.44
N ALA A 195 22.96 5.42 19.63
CA ALA A 195 24.26 6.04 19.35
C ALA A 195 24.90 6.65 20.61
N ALA A 196 24.11 7.30 21.47
CA ALA A 196 24.61 7.87 22.72
C ALA A 196 25.10 6.79 23.69
N LYS A 197 24.37 5.67 23.83
CA LYS A 197 24.79 4.52 24.63
C LYS A 197 26.09 3.89 24.10
N ALA A 198 26.16 3.65 22.80
CA ALA A 198 27.36 3.10 22.16
C ALA A 198 28.59 4.03 22.34
N ALA A 199 28.40 5.35 22.23
CA ALA A 199 29.46 6.33 22.46
C ALA A 199 29.92 6.35 23.93
N ALA A 200 28.99 6.27 24.88
CA ALA A 200 29.30 6.21 26.31
C ALA A 200 30.06 4.93 26.69
N GLU A 201 29.63 3.77 26.17
CA GLU A 201 30.30 2.49 26.37
C GLU A 201 31.72 2.50 25.79
N LYS A 202 31.89 3.01 24.58
CA LYS A 202 33.22 3.16 23.95
C LYS A 202 34.14 4.06 24.79
N ALA A 203 33.64 5.22 25.24
CA ALA A 203 34.40 6.13 26.08
C ALA A 203 34.78 5.51 27.44
N ALA A 204 33.89 4.71 28.05
CA ALA A 204 34.18 4.00 29.29
C ALA A 204 35.25 2.90 29.09
N ALA A 205 35.18 2.15 27.99
CA ALA A 205 36.16 1.13 27.64
C ALA A 205 37.55 1.73 27.38
N GLU A 206 37.62 2.86 26.66
CA GLU A 206 38.87 3.58 26.41
C GLU A 206 39.51 4.09 27.72
N LYS A 207 38.72 4.65 28.63
CA LYS A 207 39.20 5.06 29.97
C LYS A 207 39.73 3.88 30.78
N ALA A 208 38.99 2.79 30.85
CA ALA A 208 39.40 1.60 31.58
C ALA A 208 40.65 0.93 30.99
N ALA A 209 40.87 1.04 29.68
CA ALA A 209 42.10 0.56 29.03
C ALA A 209 43.30 1.47 29.36
N ALA A 210 43.11 2.79 29.37
CA ALA A 210 44.14 3.75 29.73
C ALA A 210 44.57 3.67 31.20
N GLU A 211 43.66 3.34 32.12
CA GLU A 211 43.96 3.16 33.55
C GLU A 211 44.70 1.85 33.87
N LYS A 212 44.71 0.88 32.94
CA LYS A 212 45.37 -0.43 33.10
C LYS A 212 46.74 -0.51 32.41
N ALA A 213 47.16 0.54 31.72
CA ALA A 213 48.45 0.66 31.04
C ALA A 213 49.43 1.48 31.89
#